data_AF-A0A3D0ZA67-F1
#
_entry.id   AF-A0A3D0ZA67-F1
#
_cell.length_a   1.000
_cell.length_b   1.000
_cell.length_c   1.000
_cell.angle_alpha   90.00
_cell.angle_beta   90.00
_cell.angle_gamma   90.00
#
_symmetry.space_group_name_H-M   'P 1'
#
loop_
_entity.id
_entity.type
_entity.pdbx_description
1 polymer ?
#
loop_
_entity_poly.entity_id
_entity_poly.type
_entity_poly.pdbx_seq_one_letter_code
_entity_poly.pdbx_strand_id
1 'polypeptide(L)'
;MLRFMDDILSEAQIPEIWETEKDKELSTGELKKKYFTIAKDKFIRNPPMVVSNKATNWPIALSGRVISEWRIKSRTRERILSIQLLDTMIEEAKFLSTVKDTKNIEIESVSYFENSCKINGNLYKINITVKKQKVVDRRFAYYYSATEFEVRQ
;
A
#
# COMPACT_ATOMS: atom_id res chain seq x y z
N MET A 1 29.35 -21.17 26.35
CA MET A 1 28.82 -22.04 25.27
C MET A 1 27.33 -22.20 25.59
N LEU A 2 26.32 -21.71 24.88
CA LEU A 2 26.11 -21.11 23.55
C LEU A 2 25.59 -19.66 23.71
N ARG A 3 26.11 -18.63 23.03
CA ARG A 3 25.84 -18.17 21.65
C ARG A 3 24.38 -17.75 21.36
N PHE A 4 24.18 -16.43 21.41
CA PHE A 4 23.50 -15.57 20.42
C PHE A 4 22.22 -16.09 19.76
N MET A 5 21.09 -15.57 20.23
CA MET A 5 20.02 -15.02 19.40
C MET A 5 19.62 -13.74 20.17
N ASP A 6 20.35 -12.64 20.06
CA ASP A 6 20.15 -11.67 18.97
C ASP A 6 18.73 -11.79 18.42
N ASP A 7 17.77 -11.46 19.29
CA ASP A 7 16.45 -11.00 18.88
C ASP A 7 16.65 -9.61 18.25
N ILE A 8 17.37 -9.61 17.13
CA ILE A 8 17.29 -8.56 16.13
C ILE A 8 15.92 -8.82 15.51
N LEU A 9 14.88 -8.38 16.24
CA LEU A 9 13.77 -7.72 15.59
C LEU A 9 14.45 -6.77 14.62
N SER A 10 14.48 -7.13 13.33
CA SER A 10 14.82 -6.14 12.34
C SER A 10 13.83 -5.03 12.60
N GLU A 11 14.28 -3.90 13.15
CA GLU A 11 13.55 -2.67 13.05
C GLU A 11 13.50 -2.41 11.55
N ALA A 12 12.52 -3.03 10.89
CA ALA A 12 12.26 -2.83 9.49
C ALA A 12 12.11 -1.33 9.35
N GLN A 13 13.11 -0.70 8.73
CA GLN A 13 13.22 0.75 8.66
C GLN A 13 11.92 1.27 8.08
N ILE A 14 11.15 2.01 8.89
CA ILE A 14 9.87 2.56 8.47
C ILE A 14 10.13 3.44 7.24
N PRO A 15 9.61 3.09 6.05
CA PRO A 15 9.91 3.85 4.84
C PRO A 15 9.45 5.30 4.99
N GLU A 16 10.28 6.23 4.55
CA GLU A 16 10.03 7.67 4.69
C GLU A 16 10.00 8.36 3.33
N ILE A 17 9.04 9.27 3.15
CA ILE A 17 8.94 10.16 2.01
C ILE A 17 9.01 11.60 2.49
N TRP A 18 9.84 12.39 1.83
CA TRP A 18 9.82 13.83 1.95
C TRP A 18 9.22 14.44 0.68
N GLU A 19 8.27 15.35 0.87
CA GLU A 19 7.77 16.18 -0.19
C GLU A 19 8.88 17.07 -0.74
N THR A 20 9.14 16.98 -2.05
CA THR A 20 10.23 17.74 -2.67
C THR A 20 9.87 19.22 -2.78
N GLU A 21 10.87 20.11 -2.90
CA GLU A 21 10.61 21.54 -3.12
C GLU A 21 9.73 21.78 -4.36
N LYS A 22 9.95 21.02 -5.44
CA LYS A 22 9.12 21.07 -6.64
C LYS A 22 7.69 20.61 -6.41
N ASP A 23 7.46 19.70 -5.46
CA ASP A 23 6.10 19.28 -5.10
C ASP A 23 5.39 20.39 -4.33
N LYS A 24 6.10 21.07 -3.42
CA LYS A 24 5.54 22.18 -2.61
C LYS A 24 5.03 23.34 -3.48
N GLU A 25 5.61 23.55 -4.65
CA GLU A 25 5.16 24.53 -5.66
C GLU A 25 3.80 24.17 -6.29
N LEU A 26 3.37 22.91 -6.23
CA LEU A 26 2.12 22.44 -6.83
C LEU A 26 0.94 22.59 -5.86
N SER A 27 -0.23 22.95 -6.38
CA SER A 27 -1.48 22.78 -5.63
C SER A 27 -1.74 21.29 -5.34
N THR A 28 -2.58 20.99 -4.34
CA THR A 28 -2.98 19.61 -4.02
C THR A 28 -3.57 18.87 -5.23
N GLY A 29 -4.30 19.58 -6.09
CA GLY A 29 -4.87 19.01 -7.32
C GLY A 29 -3.81 18.64 -8.36
N GLU A 30 -2.82 19.51 -8.55
CA GLU A 30 -1.69 19.29 -9.46
C GLU A 30 -0.76 18.19 -8.96
N LEU A 31 -0.45 18.18 -7.65
CA LEU A 31 0.29 17.13 -6.98
C LEU A 31 -0.36 15.76 -7.21
N LYS A 32 -1.70 15.70 -7.01
CA LYS A 32 -2.47 14.48 -7.25
C LYS A 32 -2.41 14.04 -8.71
N LYS A 33 -2.50 14.98 -9.66
CA LYS A 33 -2.40 14.69 -11.09
C LYS A 33 -1.02 14.14 -11.44
N LYS A 34 0.06 14.78 -10.96
CA LYS A 34 1.44 14.34 -11.13
C LYS A 34 1.62 12.89 -10.66
N TYR A 35 1.29 12.62 -9.39
CA TYR A 35 1.50 11.29 -8.82
C TYR A 35 0.55 10.23 -9.35
N PHE A 36 -0.64 10.62 -9.82
CA PHE A 36 -1.51 9.69 -10.55
C PHE A 36 -0.88 9.24 -11.87
N THR A 37 -0.30 10.17 -12.66
CA THR A 37 0.40 9.81 -13.90
C THR A 37 1.56 8.87 -13.61
N ILE A 38 2.42 9.22 -12.64
CA ILE A 38 3.55 8.38 -12.22
C ILE A 38 3.08 6.99 -11.79
N ALA A 39 2.04 6.90 -10.97
CA ALA A 39 1.50 5.62 -10.50
C ALA A 39 0.94 4.78 -11.66
N LYS A 40 0.23 5.41 -12.62
CA LYS A 40 -0.26 4.71 -13.81
C LYS A 40 0.89 4.12 -14.61
N ASP A 41 1.91 4.91 -14.91
CA ASP A 41 3.05 4.48 -15.73
C ASP A 41 3.88 3.39 -15.03
N LYS A 42 4.02 3.50 -13.69
CA LYS A 42 4.75 2.52 -12.89
C LYS A 42 3.98 1.19 -12.80
N PHE A 43 2.69 1.23 -12.45
CA PHE A 43 1.96 0.05 -11.95
C PHE A 43 0.91 -0.53 -12.91
N ILE A 44 0.41 0.22 -13.89
CA ILE A 44 -0.59 -0.29 -14.85
C ILE A 44 0.15 -0.86 -16.07
N ARG A 45 0.33 -2.18 -16.09
CA ARG A 45 1.02 -2.92 -17.16
C ARG A 45 0.20 -4.12 -17.63
N ASN A 46 0.51 -4.63 -18.81
CA ASN A 46 0.01 -5.91 -19.31
C ASN A 46 1.20 -6.81 -19.70
N PRO A 47 1.47 -7.92 -19.00
CA PRO A 47 0.75 -8.42 -17.82
C PRO A 47 0.88 -7.47 -16.60
N PRO A 48 -0.07 -7.56 -15.65
CA PRO A 48 -0.09 -6.70 -14.46
C PRO A 48 1.15 -6.92 -13.60
N MET A 49 1.67 -5.85 -12.99
CA MET A 49 2.75 -5.96 -12.01
C MET A 49 2.28 -6.81 -10.83
N VAL A 50 3.12 -7.75 -10.39
CA VAL A 50 2.85 -8.62 -9.24
C VAL A 50 3.91 -8.37 -8.19
N VAL A 51 3.48 -8.15 -6.96
CA VAL A 51 4.34 -8.00 -5.78
C VAL A 51 4.11 -9.19 -4.88
N SER A 52 5.17 -9.87 -4.44
CA SER A 52 5.05 -10.94 -3.46
C SER A 52 5.06 -10.35 -2.04
N ASN A 53 4.03 -10.60 -1.25
CA ASN A 53 4.03 -10.18 0.16
C ASN A 53 4.89 -11.14 0.98
N LYS A 54 5.85 -10.61 1.74
CA LYS A 54 6.82 -11.41 2.50
C LYS A 54 6.19 -12.22 3.63
N ALA A 55 5.16 -11.69 4.28
CA ALA A 55 4.51 -12.34 5.42
C ALA A 55 3.68 -13.57 5.02
N THR A 56 3.07 -13.54 3.83
CA THR A 56 2.14 -14.58 3.35
C THR A 56 2.66 -15.40 2.17
N ASN A 57 3.76 -14.94 1.56
CA ASN A 57 4.28 -15.39 0.27
C ASN A 57 3.22 -15.33 -0.86
N TRP A 58 2.25 -14.42 -0.76
CA TRP A 58 1.19 -14.31 -1.75
C TRP A 58 1.60 -13.42 -2.92
N PRO A 59 1.45 -13.88 -4.17
CA PRO A 59 1.56 -13.01 -5.33
C PRO A 59 0.33 -12.10 -5.41
N ILE A 60 0.53 -10.79 -5.26
CA ILE A 60 -0.53 -9.78 -5.29
C ILE A 60 -0.37 -8.93 -6.55
N ALA A 61 -1.34 -9.03 -7.45
CA ALA A 61 -1.35 -8.23 -8.66
C ALA A 61 -1.82 -6.78 -8.38
N LEU A 62 -1.06 -5.81 -8.88
CA LEU A 62 -1.45 -4.41 -8.93
C LEU A 62 -2.35 -4.19 -10.13
N SER A 63 -3.55 -3.66 -9.88
CA SER A 63 -4.54 -3.37 -10.91
C SER A 63 -4.78 -1.87 -11.02
N GLY A 64 -5.31 -1.43 -12.16
CA GLY A 64 -5.77 -0.03 -12.29
C GLY A 64 -6.82 0.36 -11.24
N ARG A 65 -7.50 -0.61 -10.62
CA ARG A 65 -8.49 -0.37 -9.57
C ARG A 65 -7.86 0.22 -8.30
N VAL A 66 -6.74 -0.30 -7.81
CA VAL A 66 -6.11 0.23 -6.57
C VAL A 66 -5.68 1.68 -6.75
N ILE A 67 -5.16 2.02 -7.92
CA ILE A 67 -4.76 3.40 -8.25
C ILE A 67 -5.99 4.31 -8.37
N SER A 68 -7.07 3.81 -8.99
CA SER A 68 -8.32 4.58 -9.11
C SER A 68 -8.96 4.84 -7.75
N GLU A 69 -8.98 3.84 -6.86
CA GLU A 69 -9.47 3.98 -5.49
C GLU A 69 -8.62 4.96 -4.69
N TRP A 70 -7.29 4.85 -4.75
CA TRP A 70 -6.37 5.82 -4.15
C TRP A 70 -6.64 7.24 -4.67
N ARG A 71 -6.77 7.41 -5.99
CA ARG A 71 -7.05 8.72 -6.60
C ARG A 71 -8.38 9.29 -6.12
N ILE A 72 -9.39 8.48 -5.83
CA ILE A 72 -10.67 8.99 -5.32
C ILE A 72 -10.54 9.38 -3.84
N LYS A 73 -9.80 8.61 -3.03
CA LYS A 73 -9.84 8.72 -1.57
C LYS A 73 -8.72 9.55 -0.94
N SER A 74 -7.62 9.80 -1.64
CA SER A 74 -6.51 10.63 -1.12
C SER A 74 -6.83 12.12 -1.27
N ARG A 75 -7.01 12.83 -0.16
CA ARG A 75 -7.43 14.26 -0.14
C ARG A 75 -6.40 15.22 0.41
N THR A 76 -5.41 14.72 1.16
CA THR A 76 -4.29 15.52 1.70
C THR A 76 -3.03 15.25 0.88
N ARG A 77 -2.04 16.13 1.00
CA ARG A 77 -0.77 16.02 0.27
C ARG A 77 -0.02 14.75 0.66
N GLU A 78 0.00 14.42 1.94
CA GLU A 78 0.66 13.24 2.47
C GLU A 78 0.01 11.96 1.93
N ARG A 79 -1.33 11.90 1.96
CA ARG A 79 -2.07 10.77 1.37
C ARG A 79 -1.81 10.65 -0.13
N ILE A 80 -1.57 11.75 -0.83
CA ILE A 80 -1.17 11.72 -2.24
C ILE A 80 0.24 11.15 -2.37
N LEU A 81 1.21 11.67 -1.62
CA LEU A 81 2.61 11.23 -1.67
C LEU A 81 2.78 9.74 -1.37
N SER A 82 1.93 9.16 -0.51
CA SER A 82 1.99 7.75 -0.12
C SER A 82 2.00 6.75 -1.30
N ILE A 83 1.38 7.08 -2.45
CA ILE A 83 1.31 6.17 -3.60
C ILE A 83 2.68 5.77 -4.16
N GLN A 84 3.70 6.57 -3.91
CA GLN A 84 5.07 6.29 -4.32
C GLN A 84 5.59 4.98 -3.72
N LEU A 85 5.08 4.61 -2.54
CA LEU A 85 5.48 3.42 -1.80
C LEU A 85 4.54 2.22 -2.01
N LEU A 86 3.58 2.27 -2.94
CA LEU A 86 2.54 1.23 -3.06
C LEU A 86 3.09 -0.21 -3.11
N ASP A 87 4.10 -0.46 -3.93
CA ASP A 87 4.76 -1.75 -4.08
C ASP A 87 5.46 -2.19 -2.79
N THR A 88 6.34 -1.34 -2.24
CA THR A 88 7.03 -1.62 -0.96
C THR A 88 6.04 -1.87 0.17
N MET A 89 4.96 -1.08 0.24
CA MET A 89 3.96 -1.22 1.28
C MET A 89 3.20 -2.54 1.20
N ILE A 90 3.00 -3.08 -0.02
CA ILE A 90 2.38 -4.39 -0.23
C ILE A 90 3.36 -5.53 0.06
N GLU A 91 4.62 -5.39 -0.37
CA GLU A 91 5.68 -6.37 -0.12
C GLU A 91 5.88 -6.62 1.38
N GLU A 92 6.00 -5.53 2.16
CA GLU A 92 6.30 -5.55 3.59
C GLU A 92 5.06 -5.56 4.48
N ALA A 93 3.86 -5.62 3.90
CA ALA A 93 2.63 -5.49 4.67
C ALA A 93 2.45 -6.64 5.66
N LYS A 94 2.10 -6.32 6.90
CA LYS A 94 1.66 -7.29 7.90
C LYS A 94 0.24 -7.75 7.57
N PHE A 95 0.06 -9.06 7.46
CA PHE A 95 -1.26 -9.66 7.32
C PHE A 95 -2.06 -9.54 8.62
N LEU A 96 -3.33 -9.14 8.53
CA LEU A 96 -4.22 -8.99 9.67
C LEU A 96 -5.26 -10.10 9.74
N SER A 97 -6.08 -10.22 8.71
CA SER A 97 -7.19 -11.16 8.68
C SER A 97 -7.71 -11.38 7.26
N THR A 98 -8.47 -12.45 7.09
CA THR A 98 -9.22 -12.75 5.87
C THR A 98 -10.69 -12.99 6.23
N VAL A 99 -11.59 -12.41 5.45
CA VAL A 99 -13.03 -12.61 5.55
C VAL A 99 -13.61 -13.04 4.20
N LYS A 100 -14.76 -13.69 4.21
CA LYS A 100 -15.49 -14.00 2.98
C LYS A 100 -16.11 -12.74 2.40
N ASP A 101 -16.03 -12.53 1.09
CA ASP A 101 -16.80 -11.46 0.43
C ASP A 101 -18.26 -11.94 0.30
N THR A 102 -19.17 -11.31 1.05
CA THR A 102 -20.61 -11.63 0.99
C THR A 102 -21.35 -10.81 -0.06
N LYS A 103 -20.68 -9.83 -0.68
CA LYS A 103 -21.30 -8.86 -1.60
C LYS A 103 -20.97 -9.14 -3.06
N ASN A 104 -19.83 -9.75 -3.34
CA ASN A 104 -19.41 -10.05 -4.71
C ASN A 104 -19.15 -11.55 -4.90
N ILE A 105 -20.00 -12.20 -5.71
CA ILE A 105 -19.95 -13.64 -5.99
C ILE A 105 -18.67 -14.10 -6.71
N GLU A 106 -17.97 -13.19 -7.40
CA GLU A 106 -16.72 -13.47 -8.13
C GLU A 106 -15.50 -13.42 -7.21
N ILE A 107 -15.67 -12.84 -6.02
CA ILE A 107 -14.62 -12.70 -5.02
C ILE A 107 -14.82 -13.76 -3.96
N GLU A 108 -13.80 -14.59 -3.78
CA GLU A 108 -13.80 -15.65 -2.78
C GLU A 108 -13.59 -15.07 -1.37
N SER A 109 -12.62 -14.16 -1.24
CA SER A 109 -12.22 -13.59 0.03
C SER A 109 -11.63 -12.19 -0.09
N VAL A 110 -11.68 -11.48 1.03
CA VAL A 110 -11.09 -10.16 1.25
C VAL A 110 -10.09 -10.30 2.39
N SER A 111 -8.84 -9.94 2.12
CA SER A 111 -7.75 -9.96 3.08
C SER A 111 -7.28 -8.54 3.38
N TYR A 112 -7.03 -8.28 4.66
CA TYR A 112 -6.60 -6.98 5.15
C TYR A 112 -5.13 -7.04 5.58
N PHE A 113 -4.39 -6.01 5.19
CA PHE A 113 -3.00 -5.84 5.58
C PHE A 113 -2.77 -4.42 6.07
N GLU A 114 -1.78 -4.27 6.94
CA GLU A 114 -1.30 -2.97 7.38
C GLU A 114 0.19 -2.82 7.19
N ASN A 115 0.64 -1.59 7.06
CA ASN A 115 2.04 -1.20 7.10
C ASN A 115 2.15 0.20 7.70
N SER A 116 3.36 0.71 7.89
CA SER A 116 3.60 2.05 8.40
C SER A 116 4.60 2.76 7.50
N CYS A 117 4.42 4.07 7.32
CA CYS A 117 5.41 4.93 6.67
C CYS A 117 5.46 6.30 7.35
N LYS A 118 6.55 7.03 7.13
CA LYS A 118 6.65 8.44 7.47
C LYS A 118 6.46 9.28 6.22
N ILE A 119 5.70 10.36 6.32
CA ILE A 119 5.50 11.32 5.24
C ILE A 119 5.68 12.71 5.84
N ASN A 120 6.70 13.45 5.36
CA ASN A 120 7.12 14.72 5.94
C ASN A 120 7.40 14.61 7.46
N GLY A 121 8.04 13.52 7.89
CA GLY A 121 8.33 13.23 9.29
C GLY A 121 7.16 12.70 10.13
N ASN A 122 5.91 12.79 9.65
CA ASN A 122 4.72 12.33 10.36
C ASN A 122 4.44 10.84 10.10
N LEU A 123 4.03 10.11 11.13
CA LEU A 123 3.76 8.68 11.03
C LEU A 123 2.34 8.41 10.49
N TYR A 124 2.26 7.55 9.47
CA TYR A 124 1.01 7.09 8.88
C TYR A 124 0.91 5.57 8.94
N LYS A 125 -0.28 5.07 9.26
CA LYS A 125 -0.67 3.69 9.00
C LYS A 125 -1.21 3.56 7.58
N ILE A 126 -0.62 2.65 6.83
CA ILE A 126 -1.08 2.24 5.51
C ILE A 126 -2.04 1.06 5.66
N ASN A 127 -3.22 1.17 5.07
CA ASN A 127 -4.20 0.09 5.01
C ASN A 127 -4.32 -0.42 3.58
N ILE A 128 -4.23 -1.74 3.41
CA ILE A 128 -4.29 -2.41 2.12
C ILE A 128 -5.39 -3.47 2.17
N THR A 129 -6.23 -3.49 1.12
CA THR A 129 -7.21 -4.57 0.92
C THR A 129 -6.86 -5.34 -0.32
N VAL A 130 -6.69 -6.66 -0.15
CA VAL A 130 -6.44 -7.61 -1.23
C VAL A 130 -7.68 -8.46 -1.42
N LYS A 131 -8.12 -8.61 -2.67
CA LYS A 131 -9.24 -9.50 -3.01
C LYS A 131 -8.73 -10.72 -3.75
N LYS A 132 -9.33 -11.88 -3.47
CA LYS A 132 -9.06 -13.14 -4.16
C LYS A 132 -10.19 -13.46 -5.12
N GLN A 133 -9.89 -13.62 -6.41
CA GLN A 133 -10.87 -14.05 -7.42
C GLN A 133 -11.07 -15.55 -7.37
N LYS A 134 -12.34 -15.98 -7.42
CA LYS A 134 -12.71 -17.40 -7.29
C LYS A 134 -12.26 -18.26 -8.48
N VAL A 135 -12.38 -17.74 -9.71
CA VAL A 135 -12.19 -18.52 -10.94
C VAL A 135 -10.72 -18.75 -11.27
N VAL A 136 -9.89 -17.73 -11.09
CA VAL A 136 -8.48 -17.72 -11.55
C VAL A 136 -7.48 -17.80 -10.39
N ASP A 137 -7.95 -18.05 -9.16
CA ASP A 137 -7.15 -18.08 -7.91
C ASP A 137 -6.23 -16.85 -7.72
N ARG A 138 -6.58 -15.72 -8.34
CA ARG A 138 -5.74 -14.54 -8.41
C ARG A 138 -6.03 -13.58 -7.27
N ARG A 139 -4.96 -13.11 -6.61
CA ARG A 139 -5.03 -12.03 -5.63
C ARG A 139 -4.69 -10.69 -6.28
N PHE A 140 -5.42 -9.65 -5.93
CA PHE A 140 -5.15 -8.30 -6.43
C PHE A 140 -5.39 -7.24 -5.37
N ALA A 141 -4.52 -6.22 -5.38
CA ALA A 141 -4.72 -5.04 -4.55
C ALA A 141 -5.97 -4.30 -5.04
N TYR A 142 -6.89 -4.04 -4.12
CA TYR A 142 -8.15 -3.35 -4.37
C TYR A 142 -8.17 -1.95 -3.75
N TYR A 143 -7.64 -1.80 -2.54
CA TYR A 143 -7.63 -0.55 -1.80
C TYR A 143 -6.26 -0.29 -1.16
N TYR A 144 -5.87 0.98 -1.14
CA TYR A 144 -4.64 1.50 -0.54
C TYR A 144 -4.91 2.90 0.01
N SER A 145 -4.56 3.14 1.28
CA SER A 145 -4.72 4.45 1.91
C SER A 145 -3.75 4.67 3.06
N ALA A 146 -3.36 5.92 3.28
CA ALA A 146 -2.63 6.37 4.45
C ALA A 146 -3.59 7.06 5.43
N THR A 147 -3.54 6.68 6.70
CA THR A 147 -4.25 7.33 7.80
C THR A 147 -3.23 7.79 8.82
N GLU A 148 -3.31 9.04 9.23
CA GLU A 148 -2.40 9.59 10.24
C GLU A 148 -2.53 8.77 11.52
N PHE A 149 -1.39 8.39 12.08
CA PHE A 149 -1.36 7.60 13.29
C PHE A 149 -1.11 8.54 14.46
N GLU A 150 -2.18 8.87 15.20
CA GLU A 150 -2.04 9.54 16.48
C GLU A 150 -1.32 8.57 17.44
N VAL A 151 -0.07 8.89 17.78
CA VAL A 151 0.58 8.24 18.92
C VAL A 151 -0.13 8.80 20.15
N ARG A 152 -1.10 8.04 20.68
CA ARG A 152 -1.61 8.31 22.03
C ARG A 152 -0.42 8.20 22.99
N GLN A 153 0.04 9.34 23.49
CA GLN A 153 0.98 9.43 24.59
C GLN A 153 0.34 8.90 25.87
#